data_AF-A0A670YU77-F1
#
_entry.id   AF-A0A670YU77-F1
#
_cell.length_a   1.000
_cell.length_b   1.000
_cell.length_c   1.000
_cell.angle_alpha   90.00
_cell.angle_beta   90.00
_cell.angle_gamma   90.00
#
_symmetry.space_group_name_H-M   'P 1'
#
loop_
_entity.id
_entity.type
_entity.pdbx_description
1 polymer ?
#
loop_
_entity_poly.entity_id
_entity_poly.type
_entity_poly.pdbx_seq_one_letter_code
_entity_poly.pdbx_strand_id
1 'polypeptide(L)'
;KDPVISSAEDLVAEQTEEVFRSYAFHRYQQEQEQTEGDAPVDPEIAAIQQEPNSINNSVGRRLAIIGDDINARYDKEFSEMLKSLQPSKDNAYEYFTRIASSLFESGINWGRVIALLGFGYRMAIHVYQHGITGFLRRIARYMAEFVLHNRIARWIAQQGGWVAALDLSNIYWKYMLMIASVIVLGQFVLRRFFND
;
A
#
# COMPACT_ATOMS: atom_id res chain seq x y z
N LYS A 1 2.43 32.89 20.89
CA LYS A 1 2.90 31.59 20.36
C LYS A 1 1.82 31.14 19.39
N ASP A 2 1.97 31.52 18.13
CA ASP A 2 0.98 31.20 17.11
C ASP A 2 0.91 29.68 16.93
N PRO A 3 -0.28 29.09 16.71
CA PRO A 3 -0.37 27.69 16.37
C PRO A 3 0.39 27.51 15.05
N VAL A 4 1.42 26.67 15.05
CA VAL A 4 2.09 26.24 13.82
C VAL A 4 1.01 25.56 13.00
N ILE A 5 0.57 26.22 11.92
CA ILE A 5 -0.36 25.62 10.97
C ILE A 5 0.40 24.46 10.33
N SER A 6 0.05 23.23 10.71
CA SER A 6 0.60 22.00 10.14
C SER A 6 0.43 22.06 8.62
N SER A 7 1.50 21.82 7.86
CA SER A 7 1.43 21.88 6.41
C SER A 7 0.56 20.73 5.89
N ALA A 8 0.06 20.83 4.65
CA ALA A 8 -0.67 19.72 4.04
C ALA A 8 0.20 18.45 3.93
N GLU A 9 1.53 18.60 3.86
CA GLU A 9 2.48 17.48 3.86
C GLU A 9 2.55 16.81 5.24
N ASP A 10 2.59 17.61 6.30
CA ASP A 10 2.64 17.13 7.69
C ASP A 10 1.35 16.37 8.04
N LEU A 11 0.18 16.89 7.65
CA LEU A 11 -1.10 16.20 7.84
C LEU A 11 -1.13 14.84 7.12
N VAL A 12 -0.61 14.77 5.89
CA VAL A 12 -0.50 13.52 5.15
C VAL A 12 0.42 12.54 5.85
N ALA A 13 1.56 13.00 6.37
CA ALA A 13 2.50 12.18 7.11
C ALA A 13 1.88 11.65 8.41
N GLU A 14 1.22 12.51 9.19
CA GLU A 14 0.48 12.14 10.41
C GLU A 14 -0.59 11.07 10.13
N GLN A 15 -1.35 11.23 9.04
CA GLN A 15 -2.37 10.26 8.63
C GLN A 15 -1.77 8.92 8.14
N THR A 16 -0.54 8.93 7.64
CA THR A 16 0.07 7.76 6.99
C THR A 16 0.14 6.56 7.95
N GLU A 17 0.46 6.78 9.22
CA GLU A 17 0.52 5.68 10.21
C GLU A 17 -0.83 4.99 10.38
N GLU A 18 -1.91 5.78 10.51
CA GLU A 18 -3.26 5.26 10.71
C GLU A 18 -3.78 4.57 9.45
N VAL A 19 -3.57 5.17 8.28
CA VAL A 19 -3.91 4.58 6.98
C VAL A 19 -3.20 3.23 6.81
N PHE A 20 -1.91 3.16 7.10
CA PHE A 20 -1.14 1.92 7.00
C PHE A 20 -1.60 0.86 8.01
N ARG A 21 -1.88 1.23 9.27
CA ARG A 21 -2.41 0.29 10.27
C ARG A 21 -3.77 -0.26 9.88
N SER A 22 -4.65 0.59 9.35
CA SER A 22 -5.95 0.15 8.81
C SER A 22 -5.78 -0.77 7.60
N TYR A 23 -4.89 -0.39 6.67
CA TYR A 23 -4.54 -1.22 5.52
C TYR A 23 -4.06 -2.61 5.95
N ALA A 24 -3.08 -2.68 6.85
CA ALA A 24 -2.51 -3.92 7.36
C ALA A 24 -3.57 -4.81 8.03
N PHE A 25 -4.45 -4.21 8.84
CA PHE A 25 -5.56 -4.93 9.47
C PHE A 25 -6.50 -5.58 8.45
N HIS A 26 -6.97 -4.81 7.46
CA HIS A 26 -7.90 -5.34 6.46
C HIS A 26 -7.24 -6.37 5.54
N ARG A 27 -5.99 -6.12 5.13
CA ARG A 27 -5.23 -7.08 4.32
C ARG A 27 -5.01 -8.40 5.06
N TYR A 28 -4.69 -8.32 6.35
CA TYR A 28 -4.52 -9.49 7.20
C TYR A 28 -5.81 -10.30 7.36
N GLN A 29 -6.95 -9.63 7.57
CA GLN A 29 -8.25 -10.30 7.62
C GLN A 29 -8.57 -11.04 6.31
N GLN A 30 -8.32 -10.41 5.15
CA GLN A 30 -8.53 -11.03 3.85
C GLN A 30 -7.65 -12.28 3.66
N GLU A 31 -6.39 -12.25 4.09
CA GLU A 31 -5.51 -13.42 4.03
C GLU A 31 -5.96 -14.55 4.96
N GLN A 32 -6.42 -14.23 6.18
CA GLN A 32 -6.95 -15.23 7.11
C GLN A 32 -8.20 -15.92 6.55
N GLU A 33 -9.10 -15.17 5.90
CA GLU A 33 -10.28 -15.70 5.23
C GLU A 33 -9.91 -16.62 4.05
N GLN A 34 -8.90 -16.24 3.25
CA GLN A 34 -8.42 -17.04 2.11
C GLN A 34 -7.71 -18.33 2.53
N THR A 35 -7.07 -18.33 3.70
CA THR A 35 -6.29 -19.48 4.20
C THR A 35 -7.12 -20.37 5.15
N GLU A 36 -8.44 -20.15 5.24
CA GLU A 36 -9.37 -20.87 6.14
C GLU A 36 -8.89 -20.92 7.62
N GLY A 37 -8.09 -19.93 8.05
CA GLY A 37 -7.54 -19.85 9.41
C GLY A 37 -6.33 -20.75 9.71
N ASP A 38 -5.72 -21.39 8.71
CA ASP A 38 -4.53 -22.24 8.89
C ASP A 38 -3.23 -21.41 9.06
N ALA A 39 -3.27 -20.12 8.72
CA ALA A 39 -2.14 -19.21 8.87
C ALA A 39 -1.98 -18.70 10.33
N PRO A 40 -0.72 -18.59 10.84
CA PRO A 40 -0.45 -18.15 12.20
C PRO A 40 -1.05 -16.79 12.53
N VAL A 41 -1.69 -16.68 13.70
CA VAL A 41 -2.30 -15.42 14.13
C VAL A 41 -1.24 -14.42 14.56
N ASP A 42 -1.14 -13.25 13.93
CA ASP A 42 -0.37 -12.10 14.41
C ASP A 42 -1.19 -11.29 15.43
N PRO A 43 -0.86 -11.36 16.74
CA PRO A 43 -1.62 -10.68 17.78
C PRO A 43 -1.50 -9.16 17.70
N GLU A 44 -0.42 -8.61 17.12
CA GLU A 44 -0.23 -7.16 16.99
C GLU A 44 -1.24 -6.60 15.98
N ILE A 45 -1.44 -7.29 14.86
CA ILE A 45 -2.41 -6.90 13.83
C ILE A 45 -3.84 -7.16 14.29
N ALA A 46 -4.10 -8.32 14.91
CA ALA A 46 -5.43 -8.67 15.40
C ALA A 46 -5.93 -7.71 16.51
N ALA A 47 -5.02 -7.12 17.29
CA ALA A 47 -5.36 -6.18 18.36
C ALA A 47 -5.55 -4.72 17.88
N ILE A 48 -5.43 -4.43 16.58
CA ILE A 48 -5.62 -3.06 16.08
C ILE A 48 -7.08 -2.66 16.27
N GLN A 49 -7.30 -1.69 17.16
CA GLN A 49 -8.58 -1.01 17.28
C GLN A 49 -8.83 -0.14 16.04
N GLN A 50 -9.87 -0.48 15.30
CA GLN A 50 -10.34 0.31 14.17
C GLN A 50 -11.46 1.23 14.64
N GLU A 51 -11.45 2.48 14.17
CA GLU A 51 -12.57 3.39 14.29
C GLU A 51 -13.41 3.32 13.01
N PRO A 52 -14.58 2.66 13.01
CA PRO A 52 -15.30 2.34 11.78
C PRO A 52 -15.74 3.57 10.96
N ASN A 53 -15.87 4.72 11.63
CA ASN A 53 -16.28 5.97 11.00
C ASN A 53 -15.10 6.91 10.67
N SER A 54 -13.86 6.45 10.88
CA SER A 54 -12.68 7.24 10.53
C SER A 54 -12.43 7.22 9.03
N ILE A 55 -12.09 8.39 8.47
CA ILE A 55 -11.65 8.51 7.07
C ILE A 55 -10.41 7.63 6.82
N ASN A 56 -9.47 7.61 7.77
CA ASN A 56 -8.24 6.83 7.64
C ASN A 56 -8.53 5.32 7.62
N ASN A 57 -9.55 4.86 8.37
CA ASN A 57 -10.01 3.47 8.29
C ASN A 57 -10.60 3.15 6.91
N SER A 58 -11.47 4.03 6.40
CA SER A 58 -12.09 3.86 5.08
C SER A 58 -11.04 3.82 3.97
N VAL A 59 -10.03 4.70 4.05
CA VAL A 59 -8.90 4.75 3.11
C VAL A 59 -8.06 3.48 3.20
N GLY A 60 -7.64 3.07 4.40
CA GLY A 60 -6.83 1.86 4.60
C GLY A 60 -7.53 0.61 4.06
N ARG A 61 -8.83 0.46 4.38
CA ARG A 61 -9.67 -0.62 3.83
C ARG A 61 -9.73 -0.59 2.31
N ARG A 62 -9.97 0.59 1.72
CA ARG A 62 -10.04 0.75 0.26
C ARG A 62 -8.73 0.35 -0.40
N LEU A 63 -7.61 0.80 0.15
CA LEU A 63 -6.27 0.49 -0.37
C LEU A 63 -5.94 -0.99 -0.21
N ALA A 64 -6.41 -1.68 0.84
CA ALA A 64 -6.27 -3.12 0.97
C ALA A 64 -7.01 -3.86 -0.16
N ILE A 65 -8.27 -3.49 -0.42
CA ILE A 65 -9.08 -4.06 -1.51
C ILE A 65 -8.42 -3.86 -2.89
N ILE A 66 -7.91 -2.66 -3.17
CA ILE A 66 -7.25 -2.38 -4.46
C ILE A 66 -5.87 -3.05 -4.52
N GLY A 67 -5.20 -3.13 -3.37
CA GLY A 67 -3.85 -3.68 -3.23
C GLY A 67 -3.79 -5.19 -3.43
N ASP A 68 -4.89 -5.92 -3.35
CA ASP A 68 -4.91 -7.38 -3.54
C ASP A 68 -4.33 -7.79 -4.89
N ASP A 69 -4.75 -7.17 -6.00
CA ASP A 69 -4.26 -7.50 -7.35
C ASP A 69 -2.79 -7.09 -7.57
N ILE A 70 -2.41 -5.92 -7.03
CA ILE A 70 -1.05 -5.39 -7.15
C ILE A 70 -0.09 -6.23 -6.32
N ASN A 71 -0.45 -6.53 -5.07
CA ASN A 71 0.35 -7.34 -4.17
C ASN A 71 0.47 -8.78 -4.65
N ALA A 72 -0.60 -9.40 -5.15
CA ALA A 72 -0.54 -10.75 -5.73
C ALA A 72 0.50 -10.82 -6.86
N ARG A 73 0.65 -9.73 -7.63
CA ARG A 73 1.60 -9.64 -8.72
C ARG A 73 3.05 -9.44 -8.29
N TYR A 74 3.29 -8.84 -7.12
CA TYR A 74 4.62 -8.58 -6.57
C TYR A 74 4.98 -9.51 -5.40
N ASP A 75 4.09 -10.45 -5.05
CA ASP A 75 4.18 -11.22 -3.83
C ASP A 75 5.41 -12.12 -3.78
N LYS A 76 5.68 -12.75 -4.93
CA LYS A 76 6.82 -13.65 -5.09
C LYS A 76 8.12 -12.87 -5.00
N GLU A 77 8.20 -11.74 -5.70
CA GLU A 77 9.36 -10.85 -5.71
C GLU A 77 9.63 -10.28 -4.31
N PHE A 78 8.60 -9.83 -3.60
CA PHE A 78 8.74 -9.37 -2.21
C PHE A 78 9.17 -10.50 -1.28
N SER A 79 8.59 -11.69 -1.41
CA SER A 79 8.95 -12.85 -0.60
C SER A 79 10.40 -13.28 -0.82
N GLU A 80 10.86 -13.32 -2.06
CA GLU A 80 12.25 -13.64 -2.42
C GLU A 80 13.22 -12.56 -1.90
N MET A 81 12.85 -11.29 -2.05
CA MET A 81 13.62 -10.16 -1.52
C MET A 81 13.74 -10.23 0.01
N LEU A 82 12.63 -10.41 0.73
CA LEU A 82 12.63 -10.51 2.20
C LEU A 82 13.44 -11.71 2.70
N LYS A 83 13.34 -12.87 2.04
CA LYS A 83 14.18 -14.04 2.33
C LYS A 83 15.68 -13.76 2.16
N SER A 84 16.05 -12.99 1.14
CA SER A 84 17.46 -12.64 0.89
C SER A 84 17.99 -11.63 1.92
N LEU A 85 17.15 -10.70 2.37
CA LEU A 85 17.54 -9.60 3.25
C LEU A 85 17.62 -10.01 4.71
N GLN A 86 16.82 -11.01 5.13
CA GLN A 86 16.65 -11.43 6.53
C GLN A 86 16.44 -10.21 7.45
N PRO A 87 15.34 -9.46 7.24
CA PRO A 87 15.08 -8.27 8.04
C PRO A 87 14.95 -8.66 9.52
N SER A 88 15.68 -7.92 10.35
CA SER A 88 15.69 -7.98 11.80
C SER A 88 15.32 -6.61 12.35
N LYS A 89 15.12 -6.51 13.67
CA LYS A 89 14.87 -5.23 14.33
C LYS A 89 15.95 -4.19 14.03
N ASP A 90 17.18 -4.58 13.72
CA ASP A 90 18.29 -3.63 13.63
C ASP A 90 18.54 -3.13 12.20
N ASN A 91 18.18 -3.92 11.17
CA ASN A 91 18.41 -3.58 9.77
C ASN A 91 17.14 -3.24 8.97
N ALA A 92 15.94 -3.50 9.51
CA ALA A 92 14.72 -3.39 8.74
C ALA A 92 14.40 -1.95 8.29
N TYR A 93 14.82 -0.94 9.06
CA TYR A 93 14.68 0.46 8.64
C TYR A 93 15.50 0.79 7.39
N GLU A 94 16.76 0.36 7.39
CA GLU A 94 17.69 0.60 6.28
C GLU A 94 17.17 -0.09 5.02
N TYR A 95 16.78 -1.36 5.13
CA TYR A 95 16.21 -2.10 4.01
C TYR A 95 14.90 -1.49 3.52
N PHE A 96 14.00 -1.12 4.43
CA PHE A 96 12.77 -0.44 4.06
C PHE A 96 13.05 0.83 3.26
N THR A 97 13.91 1.70 3.77
CA THR A 97 14.26 2.97 3.13
C THR A 97 14.91 2.76 1.77
N ARG A 98 15.82 1.79 1.65
CA ARG A 98 16.51 1.48 0.39
C ARG A 98 15.55 0.99 -0.69
N ILE A 99 14.66 0.06 -0.34
CA ILE A 99 13.69 -0.52 -1.28
C ILE A 99 12.62 0.51 -1.65
N ALA A 100 12.12 1.26 -0.67
CA ALA A 100 11.19 2.34 -0.90
C ALA A 100 11.82 3.40 -1.83
N SER A 101 13.08 3.77 -1.63
CA SER A 101 13.78 4.71 -2.52
C SER A 101 13.80 4.21 -3.96
N SER A 102 14.18 2.94 -4.19
CA SER A 102 14.17 2.33 -5.52
C SER A 102 12.78 2.28 -6.14
N LEU A 103 11.73 2.00 -5.35
CA LEU A 103 10.35 1.98 -5.82
C LEU A 103 9.89 3.33 -6.40
N PHE A 104 10.40 4.44 -5.86
CA PHE A 104 10.02 5.80 -6.29
C PHE A 104 11.03 6.51 -7.20
N GLU A 105 12.15 5.88 -7.56
CA GLU A 105 13.20 6.48 -8.42
C GLU A 105 12.65 7.05 -9.73
N SER A 106 11.71 6.34 -10.35
CA SER A 106 11.11 6.76 -11.63
C SER A 106 9.80 7.56 -11.49
N GLY A 107 9.51 8.07 -10.28
CA GLY A 107 8.34 8.91 -10.01
C GLY A 107 7.33 8.33 -9.01
N ILE A 108 6.31 9.13 -8.71
CA ILE A 108 5.29 8.85 -7.69
C ILE A 108 3.93 8.68 -8.36
N ASN A 109 3.23 7.60 -8.01
CA ASN A 109 1.83 7.37 -8.39
C ASN A 109 1.15 6.47 -7.34
N TRP A 110 -0.18 6.40 -7.36
CA TRP A 110 -0.96 5.61 -6.42
C TRP A 110 -0.61 4.11 -6.41
N GLY A 111 -0.29 3.53 -7.57
CA GLY A 111 0.14 2.14 -7.65
C GLY A 111 1.42 1.86 -6.85
N ARG A 112 2.40 2.79 -6.90
CA ARG A 112 3.63 2.71 -6.11
C ARG A 112 3.39 2.99 -4.62
N VAL A 113 2.50 3.93 -4.29
CA VAL A 113 2.10 4.17 -2.90
C VAL A 113 1.45 2.90 -2.32
N ILE A 114 0.55 2.25 -3.06
CA ILE A 114 -0.07 0.97 -2.67
C ILE A 114 1.00 -0.13 -2.50
N ALA A 115 1.95 -0.23 -3.44
CA ALA A 115 3.04 -1.19 -3.35
C ALA A 115 3.94 -0.95 -2.11
N LEU A 116 4.17 0.32 -1.72
CA LEU A 116 4.88 0.64 -0.48
C LEU A 116 4.12 0.14 0.76
N LEU A 117 2.78 0.32 0.80
CA LEU A 117 1.94 -0.22 1.88
C LEU A 117 2.04 -1.75 1.93
N GLY A 118 1.89 -2.41 0.78
CA GLY A 118 1.99 -3.86 0.67
C GLY A 118 3.35 -4.40 1.11
N PHE A 119 4.43 -3.73 0.70
CA PHE A 119 5.78 -4.09 1.12
C PHE A 119 5.98 -3.93 2.63
N GLY A 120 5.53 -2.82 3.22
CA GLY A 120 5.58 -2.63 4.68
C GLY A 120 4.80 -3.70 5.45
N TYR A 121 3.63 -4.09 4.94
CA TYR A 121 2.82 -5.19 5.49
C TYR A 121 3.56 -6.54 5.40
N ARG A 122 4.08 -6.90 4.23
CA ARG A 122 4.84 -8.15 4.04
C ARG A 122 6.07 -8.22 4.93
N MET A 123 6.77 -7.10 5.11
CA MET A 123 7.91 -7.02 6.03
C MET A 123 7.47 -7.26 7.48
N ALA A 124 6.35 -6.69 7.92
CA ALA A 124 5.81 -6.92 9.27
C ALA A 124 5.47 -8.39 9.50
N ILE A 125 4.74 -9.01 8.57
CA ILE A 125 4.40 -10.44 8.64
C ILE A 125 5.66 -11.31 8.64
N HIS A 126 6.61 -11.05 7.76
CA HIS A 126 7.84 -11.82 7.67
C HIS A 126 8.63 -11.78 8.98
N VAL A 127 8.81 -10.59 9.54
CA VAL A 127 9.53 -10.38 10.80
C VAL A 127 8.80 -11.07 11.96
N TYR A 128 7.47 -11.01 12.00
CA TYR A 128 6.65 -11.75 12.97
C TYR A 128 6.84 -13.27 12.87
N GLN A 129 6.77 -13.82 11.66
CA GLN A 129 6.98 -15.27 11.41
C GLN A 129 8.38 -15.76 11.85
N HIS A 130 9.36 -14.86 11.94
CA HIS A 130 10.70 -15.16 12.45
C HIS A 130 10.87 -14.82 13.94
N GLY A 131 9.76 -14.68 14.69
CA GLY A 131 9.75 -14.57 16.15
C GLY A 131 9.88 -13.14 16.69
N ILE A 132 9.83 -12.11 15.83
CA ILE A 132 9.93 -10.71 16.24
C ILE A 132 8.54 -10.08 16.36
N THR A 133 8.13 -9.74 17.57
CA THR A 133 6.87 -9.05 17.86
C THR A 133 7.03 -7.53 18.01
N GLY A 134 5.94 -6.78 17.82
CA GLY A 134 5.89 -5.33 18.04
C GLY A 134 6.47 -4.50 16.89
N PHE A 135 6.59 -5.09 15.70
CA PHE A 135 7.24 -4.46 14.56
C PHE A 135 6.27 -3.63 13.70
N LEU A 136 4.97 -3.93 13.73
CA LEU A 136 3.99 -3.22 12.89
C LEU A 136 3.96 -1.71 13.20
N ARG A 137 3.92 -1.35 14.49
CA ARG A 137 3.96 0.07 14.88
C ARG A 137 5.23 0.77 14.39
N ARG A 138 6.33 0.04 14.35
CA ARG A 138 7.63 0.57 13.97
C ARG A 138 7.71 0.82 12.47
N ILE A 139 7.25 -0.12 11.64
CA ILE A 139 7.19 0.07 10.18
C ILE A 139 6.18 1.16 9.79
N ALA A 140 5.09 1.34 10.54
CA ALA A 140 4.15 2.44 10.32
C ALA A 140 4.83 3.82 10.46
N ARG A 141 5.63 4.01 11.52
CA ARG A 141 6.42 5.24 11.73
C ARG A 141 7.44 5.45 10.62
N TYR A 142 8.15 4.39 10.23
CA TYR A 142 9.12 4.44 9.14
C TYR A 142 8.48 4.85 7.82
N MET A 143 7.26 4.39 7.57
CA MET A 143 6.48 4.79 6.41
C MET A 143 6.08 6.25 6.46
N ALA A 144 5.59 6.76 7.59
CA ALA A 144 5.24 8.16 7.76
C ALA A 144 6.47 9.08 7.58
N GLU A 145 7.59 8.73 8.21
CA GLU A 145 8.87 9.44 8.02
C GLU A 145 9.32 9.41 6.55
N PHE A 146 9.27 8.25 5.90
CA PHE A 146 9.67 8.12 4.51
C PHE A 146 8.78 8.95 3.58
N VAL A 147 7.46 8.91 3.79
CA VAL A 147 6.48 9.67 3.00
C VAL A 147 6.72 11.17 3.14
N LEU A 148 7.02 11.65 4.35
CA LEU A 148 7.32 13.06 4.61
C LEU A 148 8.61 13.53 3.90
N HIS A 149 9.71 12.77 4.04
CA HIS A 149 11.02 13.23 3.56
C HIS A 149 11.24 13.04 2.05
N ASN A 150 10.46 12.19 1.37
CA ASN A 150 10.70 11.82 -0.03
C ASN A 150 9.71 12.43 -1.03
N ARG A 151 9.10 13.59 -0.69
CA ARG A 151 8.12 14.31 -1.53
C ARG A 151 6.82 13.54 -1.82
N ILE A 152 6.62 12.38 -1.19
CA ILE A 152 5.41 11.58 -1.34
C ILE A 152 4.26 12.26 -0.63
N ALA A 153 4.50 12.81 0.56
CA ALA A 153 3.52 13.60 1.31
C ALA A 153 3.00 14.77 0.47
N ARG A 154 3.91 15.53 -0.15
CA ARG A 154 3.57 16.59 -1.12
C ARG A 154 2.71 16.08 -2.26
N TRP A 155 3.11 14.99 -2.89
CA TRP A 155 2.38 14.45 -4.03
C TRP A 155 0.97 14.00 -3.64
N ILE A 156 0.82 13.28 -2.52
CA ILE A 156 -0.49 12.86 -1.98
C ILE A 156 -1.34 14.08 -1.62
N ALA A 157 -0.77 15.10 -0.97
CA ALA A 157 -1.47 16.35 -0.69
C ALA A 157 -1.98 17.03 -1.96
N GLN A 158 -1.19 17.04 -3.04
CA GLN A 158 -1.59 17.56 -4.36
C GLN A 158 -2.72 16.75 -5.01
N GLN A 159 -2.87 15.46 -4.67
CA GLN A 159 -4.01 14.65 -5.11
C GLN A 159 -5.29 14.91 -4.30
N GLY A 160 -5.25 15.75 -3.26
CA GLY A 160 -6.36 15.98 -2.32
C GLY A 160 -6.20 15.21 -1.00
N GLY A 161 -5.01 14.71 -0.69
CA GLY A 161 -4.73 13.95 0.52
C GLY A 161 -5.10 12.47 0.41
N TRP A 162 -5.00 11.74 1.52
CA TRP A 162 -5.29 10.30 1.55
C TRP A 162 -6.72 9.95 1.18
N VAL A 163 -7.69 10.85 1.44
CA VAL A 163 -9.09 10.65 1.07
C VAL A 163 -9.30 10.45 -0.44
N ALA A 164 -8.41 11.00 -1.29
CA ALA A 164 -8.46 10.82 -2.74
C ALA A 164 -8.29 9.34 -3.15
N ALA A 165 -7.72 8.50 -2.28
CA ALA A 165 -7.61 7.07 -2.51
C ALA A 165 -8.99 6.36 -2.62
N LEU A 166 -10.04 6.93 -2.02
CA LEU A 166 -11.39 6.37 -2.07
C LEU A 166 -11.95 6.32 -3.50
N ASP A 167 -11.51 7.23 -4.36
CA ASP A 167 -11.98 7.35 -5.75
C ASP A 167 -11.18 6.53 -6.77
N LEU A 168 -10.11 5.85 -6.33
CA LEU A 168 -9.17 5.18 -7.24
C LEU A 168 -9.84 4.12 -8.13
N SER A 169 -10.75 3.29 -7.62
CA SER A 169 -11.39 2.27 -8.45
C SER A 169 -12.28 2.84 -9.53
N ASN A 170 -12.96 3.95 -9.27
CA ASN A 170 -13.77 4.60 -10.29
C ASN A 170 -12.91 5.02 -11.46
N ILE A 171 -11.64 5.36 -11.22
CA ILE A 171 -10.68 5.76 -12.24
C ILE A 171 -10.03 4.54 -12.89
N TYR A 172 -9.56 3.56 -12.10
CA TYR A 172 -8.92 2.33 -12.62
C TYR A 172 -9.87 1.46 -13.44
N TRP A 173 -11.13 1.26 -13.02
CA TRP A 173 -12.13 0.54 -13.82
C TRP A 173 -12.50 1.30 -15.08
N LYS A 174 -12.61 2.65 -15.03
CA LYS A 174 -12.80 3.47 -16.23
C LYS A 174 -11.63 3.35 -17.19
N TYR A 175 -10.38 3.37 -16.71
CA TYR A 175 -9.20 3.19 -17.54
C TYR A 175 -9.10 1.77 -18.12
N MET A 176 -9.40 0.73 -17.34
CA MET A 176 -9.42 -0.64 -17.84
C MET A 176 -10.52 -0.85 -18.89
N LEU A 177 -11.72 -0.27 -18.70
CA LEU A 177 -12.79 -0.26 -19.71
C LEU A 177 -12.39 0.51 -20.98
N MET A 178 -11.66 1.62 -20.83
CA MET A 178 -11.13 2.40 -21.96
C MET A 178 -10.10 1.58 -22.76
N ILE A 179 -9.16 0.91 -22.10
CA ILE A 179 -8.16 0.07 -22.78
C ILE A 179 -8.86 -1.11 -23.48
N ALA A 180 -9.79 -1.77 -22.80
CA ALA A 180 -10.55 -2.87 -23.39
C ALA A 180 -11.34 -2.42 -24.64
N SER A 181 -11.97 -1.25 -24.62
CA SER A 181 -12.70 -0.73 -25.78
C SER A 181 -11.78 -0.40 -26.95
N VAL A 182 -10.58 0.14 -26.71
CA VAL A 182 -9.57 0.38 -27.75
C VAL A 182 -9.09 -0.94 -28.37
N ILE A 183 -8.85 -1.98 -27.57
CA ILE A 183 -8.43 -3.30 -28.06
C ILE A 183 -9.53 -3.93 -28.92
N VAL A 184 -10.77 -3.90 -28.45
CA VAL A 184 -11.93 -4.44 -29.20
C VAL A 184 -12.13 -3.69 -30.51
N LEU A 185 -12.02 -2.36 -30.50
CA LEU A 185 -12.12 -1.55 -31.71
C LEU A 185 -10.98 -1.87 -32.69
N GLY A 186 -9.75 -2.03 -32.18
CA GLY A 186 -8.61 -2.46 -32.99
C GLY A 186 -8.83 -3.83 -33.63
N GLN A 187 -9.33 -4.81 -32.88
CA GLN A 187 -9.69 -6.14 -33.41
C GLN A 187 -10.81 -6.08 -34.44
N PHE A 188 -11.81 -5.23 -34.23
CA PHE A 188 -12.91 -5.03 -35.19
C PHE A 188 -12.42 -4.43 -36.50
N VAL A 189 -11.58 -3.39 -36.44
CA VAL A 189 -10.99 -2.75 -37.63
C VAL A 189 -10.10 -3.74 -38.39
N LEU A 190 -9.23 -4.48 -37.68
CA LEU A 190 -8.39 -5.50 -38.30
C LEU A 190 -9.23 -6.58 -39.01
N ARG A 191 -10.28 -7.10 -38.36
CA ARG A 191 -11.19 -8.07 -39.01
C ARG A 191 -11.90 -7.49 -40.22
N ARG A 192 -12.30 -6.22 -40.20
CA ARG A 192 -13.01 -5.59 -41.31
C ARG A 192 -12.11 -5.31 -42.51
N PHE A 193 -10.84 -5.00 -42.32
CA PHE A 193 -9.92 -4.64 -43.41
C PHE A 193 -9.10 -5.80 -43.98
N PHE A 194 -8.94 -6.91 -43.25
CA PHE A 194 -8.13 -8.05 -43.70
C PHE A 194 -8.95 -9.30 -44.07
N ASN A 195 -10.27 -9.28 -43.91
CA ASN A 195 -11.20 -10.34 -44.39
C ASN A 195 -12.10 -9.87 -45.55
N ASP A 196 -11.85 -8.69 -46.11
CA ASP A 196 -12.33 -8.27 -47.44
C ASP A 196 -11.19 -8.46 -48.46
#